data_AF-A0A3D0DWY5-F1
#
_entry.id   AF-A0A3D0DWY5-F1
#
_cell.length_a   1.000
_cell.length_b   1.000
_cell.length_c   1.000
_cell.angle_alpha   90.00
_cell.angle_beta   90.00
_cell.angle_gamma   90.00
#
_symmetry.space_group_name_H-M   'P 1'
#
loop_
_entity.id
_entity.type
_entity.pdbx_description
1 polymer ?
#
loop_
_entity_poly.entity_id
_entity_poly.type
_entity_poly.pdbx_seq_one_letter_code
_entity_poly.pdbx_strand_id
1 'polypeptide(L)'
;MLVLAGCAPPPRKADAVLHYQHVANAHEIRFTNPIALSAALYRVGHLTPVDSKGFWAIFLLCNVDVAEHSVRGFHYSVNNFRVSYQGRDIGGLPPYSLRYQGQVDLNNAGDTLPILDAIAAEIQEGPPEQIFQSGFYSDLNYRFAVFVPKELEGYAGEELQLSYKGQDAILVGNGKSPSDLPAVGATAAGVTAVCLPPAP
;
A
#
# COMPACT_ATOMS: atom_id res chain seq x y z
N MET A 1 33.23 11.71 40.35
CA MET A 1 32.06 11.62 39.46
C MET A 1 32.32 10.49 38.48
N LEU A 2 31.64 9.35 38.63
CA LEU A 2 31.68 8.25 37.66
C LEU A 2 30.72 8.60 36.52
N VAL A 3 31.25 8.76 35.31
CA VAL A 3 30.46 8.89 34.09
C VAL A 3 30.01 7.49 33.68
N LEU A 4 28.72 7.18 33.89
CA LEU A 4 28.09 6.01 33.30
C LEU A 4 28.05 6.21 31.78
N ALA A 5 29.01 5.60 31.08
CA ALA A 5 28.93 5.40 29.65
C ALA A 5 27.77 4.43 29.39
N GLY A 6 26.59 4.96 29.06
CA GLY A 6 25.51 4.15 28.54
C GLY A 6 25.94 3.56 27.21
N CYS A 7 26.19 2.25 27.16
CA CYS A 7 26.29 1.53 25.91
C CYS A 7 24.96 1.71 25.17
N ALA A 8 24.96 2.49 24.09
CA ALA A 8 23.88 2.43 23.14
C ALA A 8 23.74 0.96 22.71
N PRO A 9 22.52 0.37 22.78
CA PRO A 9 22.31 -0.95 22.23
C PRO A 9 22.78 -0.95 20.78
N PRO A 10 23.45 -2.02 20.30
CA PRO A 10 23.79 -2.12 18.89
C PRO A 10 22.52 -1.94 18.06
N PRO A 11 22.60 -1.29 16.88
CA PRO A 11 21.43 -1.09 16.04
C PRO A 11 20.77 -2.45 15.79
N ARG A 12 19.46 -2.52 16.02
CA ARG A 12 18.69 -3.74 15.73
C ARG A 12 18.86 -4.07 14.25
N LYS A 13 19.29 -5.29 13.98
CA LYS A 13 19.30 -5.83 12.61
C LYS A 13 17.85 -6.04 12.19
N ALA A 14 17.48 -5.57 11.00
CA ALA A 14 16.14 -5.76 10.47
C ALA A 14 15.77 -7.25 10.40
N ASP A 15 14.51 -7.57 10.66
CA ASP A 15 13.96 -8.93 10.60
C ASP A 15 13.76 -9.40 9.16
N ALA A 16 13.52 -8.47 8.23
CA ALA A 16 13.39 -8.78 6.81
C ALA A 16 13.83 -7.62 5.89
N VAL A 17 14.16 -7.97 4.64
CA VAL A 17 14.30 -7.05 3.51
C VAL A 17 13.15 -7.30 2.54
N LEU A 18 12.38 -6.26 2.23
CA LEU A 18 11.20 -6.31 1.37
C LEU A 18 11.50 -5.54 0.09
N HIS A 19 11.59 -6.26 -1.03
CA HIS A 19 11.75 -5.63 -2.34
C HIS A 19 10.38 -5.36 -2.96
N TYR A 20 10.14 -4.14 -3.38
CA TYR A 20 8.86 -3.72 -3.94
C TYR A 20 9.03 -2.90 -5.22
N GLN A 21 7.92 -2.72 -5.91
CA GLN A 21 7.79 -1.83 -7.06
C GLN A 21 6.53 -0.97 -6.91
N HIS A 22 6.66 0.35 -7.08
CA HIS A 22 5.52 1.24 -7.24
C HIS A 22 5.01 1.15 -8.69
N VAL A 23 3.81 0.60 -8.91
CA VAL A 23 3.34 0.26 -10.26
C VAL A 23 2.35 1.26 -10.83
N ALA A 24 1.49 1.84 -10.00
CA ALA A 24 0.50 2.79 -10.47
C ALA A 24 0.01 3.74 -9.36
N ASN A 25 -0.29 4.98 -9.75
CA ASN A 25 -1.20 5.86 -9.03
C ASN A 25 -2.58 5.76 -9.71
N ALA A 26 -3.60 5.34 -8.98
CA ALA A 26 -4.97 5.26 -9.49
C ALA A 26 -5.84 6.35 -8.87
N HIS A 27 -6.57 7.12 -9.66
CA HIS A 27 -7.45 8.19 -9.17
C HIS A 27 -8.92 7.78 -9.02
N GLU A 28 -9.30 6.63 -9.58
CA GLU A 28 -10.64 6.06 -9.48
C GLU A 28 -10.52 4.54 -9.42
N ILE A 29 -11.28 3.90 -8.52
CA ILE A 29 -11.46 2.44 -8.52
C ILE A 29 -12.85 2.15 -9.04
N ARG A 30 -12.95 1.42 -10.16
CA ARG A 30 -14.22 0.93 -10.72
C ARG A 30 -14.43 -0.51 -10.29
N PHE A 31 -15.58 -0.78 -9.69
CA PHE A 31 -15.94 -2.11 -9.25
C PHE A 31 -16.59 -2.91 -10.37
N THR A 32 -16.02 -4.08 -10.65
CA THR A 32 -16.62 -5.12 -11.49
C THR A 32 -17.95 -5.57 -10.91
N ASN A 33 -18.01 -5.69 -9.58
CA ASN A 33 -19.22 -5.99 -8.83
C ASN A 33 -19.59 -4.80 -7.92
N PRO A 34 -20.61 -4.01 -8.26
CA PRO A 34 -21.01 -2.87 -7.44
C PRO A 34 -21.34 -3.27 -5.99
N ILE A 35 -20.77 -2.54 -5.03
CA ILE A 35 -20.86 -2.85 -3.60
C ILE A 35 -22.04 -2.14 -2.93
N ALA A 36 -22.66 -2.77 -1.94
CA ALA A 36 -23.71 -2.13 -1.13
C ALA A 36 -23.07 -1.47 0.09
N LEU A 37 -23.22 -0.14 0.22
CA LEU A 37 -22.76 0.60 1.39
C LEU A 37 -23.95 1.04 2.24
N SER A 38 -23.78 1.09 3.55
CA SER A 38 -24.86 1.42 4.49
C SER A 38 -25.45 2.81 4.27
N ALA A 39 -24.64 3.79 3.87
CA ALA A 39 -25.07 5.17 3.59
C ALA A 39 -25.56 5.39 2.15
N ALA A 40 -25.43 4.41 1.26
CA ALA A 40 -25.76 4.57 -0.15
C ALA A 40 -27.16 4.00 -0.47
N LEU A 41 -28.00 4.81 -1.12
CA LEU A 41 -29.31 4.37 -1.63
C LEU A 41 -29.19 3.35 -2.77
N TYR A 42 -28.04 3.29 -3.44
CA TYR A 42 -27.76 2.43 -4.59
C TYR A 42 -26.41 1.75 -4.44
N ARG A 43 -26.21 0.65 -5.17
CA ARG A 43 -24.90 -0.03 -5.22
C ARG A 43 -23.84 0.86 -5.86
N VAL A 44 -22.68 0.92 -5.23
CA VAL A 44 -21.55 1.75 -5.58
C VAL A 44 -20.72 1.07 -6.66
N GLY A 45 -20.73 1.63 -7.87
CA GLY A 45 -19.97 1.12 -9.02
C GLY A 45 -18.55 1.67 -9.16
N HIS A 46 -18.23 2.79 -8.51
CA HIS A 46 -16.86 3.32 -8.47
C HIS A 46 -16.65 4.25 -7.27
N LEU A 47 -15.38 4.47 -6.94
CA LEU A 47 -14.93 5.38 -5.88
C LEU A 47 -13.87 6.32 -6.43
N THR A 48 -13.93 7.57 -6.00
CA THR A 48 -12.85 8.54 -6.15
C THR A 48 -12.48 9.08 -4.77
N PRO A 49 -11.28 9.62 -4.55
CA PRO A 49 -10.96 10.34 -3.32
C PRO A 49 -11.81 11.62 -3.22
N VAL A 50 -12.03 12.11 -1.99
CA VAL A 50 -12.75 13.39 -1.76
C VAL A 50 -11.97 14.56 -2.34
N ASP A 51 -10.67 14.58 -2.10
CA ASP A 51 -9.75 15.47 -2.79
C ASP A 51 -9.51 14.93 -4.20
N SER A 52 -9.82 15.70 -5.24
CA SER A 52 -9.67 15.24 -6.63
C SER A 52 -8.22 14.92 -7.02
N LYS A 53 -7.25 15.30 -6.19
CA LYS A 53 -5.83 14.99 -6.37
C LYS A 53 -5.32 13.86 -5.47
N GLY A 54 -6.17 13.28 -4.63
CA GLY A 54 -5.86 12.03 -3.95
C GLY A 54 -5.74 10.87 -4.94
N PHE A 55 -5.19 9.75 -4.48
CA PHE A 55 -5.04 8.53 -5.29
C PHE A 55 -4.77 7.29 -4.42
N TRP A 56 -4.90 6.12 -5.03
CA TRP A 56 -4.38 4.87 -4.50
C TRP A 56 -3.01 4.61 -5.11
N ALA A 57 -1.97 4.60 -4.28
CA ALA A 57 -0.63 4.18 -4.68
C ALA A 57 -0.57 2.65 -4.64
N ILE A 58 -0.43 2.02 -5.80
CA ILE A 58 -0.47 0.57 -5.98
C ILE A 58 0.95 0.05 -6.10
N PHE A 59 1.27 -0.97 -5.30
CA PHE A 59 2.59 -1.56 -5.20
C PHE A 59 2.54 -3.06 -5.48
N LEU A 60 3.67 -3.62 -5.90
CA LEU A 60 3.94 -5.06 -5.90
C LEU A 60 5.03 -5.36 -4.88
N LEU A 61 4.81 -6.29 -3.97
CA LEU A 61 5.87 -6.95 -3.23
C LEU A 61 6.45 -8.05 -4.12
N CYS A 62 7.73 -7.94 -4.40
CA CYS A 62 8.44 -8.80 -5.33
C CYS A 62 9.14 -9.92 -4.61
N ASN A 63 9.96 -9.57 -3.63
CA ASN A 63 10.75 -10.53 -2.87
C ASN A 63 10.73 -10.18 -1.38
N VAL A 64 10.86 -11.22 -0.57
CA VAL A 64 11.07 -11.10 0.88
C VAL A 64 12.30 -11.92 1.23
N ASP A 65 13.27 -11.29 1.88
CA ASP A 65 14.41 -11.96 2.49
C ASP A 65 14.28 -11.85 4.01
N VAL A 66 13.96 -12.96 4.69
CA VAL A 66 13.79 -13.00 6.14
C VAL A 66 15.09 -13.45 6.79
N ALA A 67 15.61 -12.62 7.68
CA ALA A 67 16.88 -12.86 8.35
C ALA A 67 16.82 -14.12 9.24
N GLU A 68 17.93 -14.85 9.31
CA GLU A 68 18.03 -16.08 10.11
C GLU A 68 17.76 -15.88 11.62
N HIS A 69 18.03 -14.67 12.14
CA HIS A 69 17.76 -14.35 13.55
C HIS A 69 16.27 -14.13 13.85
N SER A 70 15.41 -14.04 12.84
CA SER A 70 13.96 -13.90 12.99
C SER A 70 13.31 -15.26 13.26
N VAL A 71 13.53 -15.81 14.46
CA VAL A 71 13.14 -17.19 14.85
C VAL A 71 11.65 -17.46 14.71
N ARG A 72 10.79 -16.43 14.83
CA ARG A 72 9.33 -16.56 14.68
C ARG A 72 8.82 -16.24 13.28
N GLY A 73 9.74 -15.97 12.34
CA GLY A 73 9.44 -15.45 11.02
C GLY A 73 9.09 -13.96 11.03
N PHE A 74 8.88 -13.44 9.82
CA PHE A 74 8.42 -12.09 9.56
C PHE A 74 6.93 -12.09 9.27
N HIS A 75 6.17 -11.36 10.06
CA HIS A 75 4.74 -11.16 9.90
C HIS A 75 4.48 -9.99 8.94
N TYR A 76 4.24 -10.33 7.69
CA TYR A 76 3.79 -9.42 6.66
C TYR A 76 2.30 -9.11 6.85
N SER A 77 1.93 -7.83 6.77
CA SER A 77 0.55 -7.35 6.74
C SER A 77 0.47 -6.08 5.89
N VAL A 78 -0.44 -6.06 4.92
CA VAL A 78 -0.69 -4.89 4.05
C VAL A 78 -1.01 -3.64 4.88
N ASN A 79 -1.73 -3.83 5.99
CA ASN A 79 -2.15 -2.74 6.88
C ASN A 79 -0.99 -2.01 7.59
N ASN A 80 0.22 -2.57 7.56
CA ASN A 80 1.42 -1.97 8.15
C ASN A 80 2.22 -1.12 7.16
N PHE A 81 1.92 -1.17 5.85
CA PHE A 81 2.60 -0.34 4.86
C PHE A 81 2.08 1.10 4.88
N ARG A 82 3.00 2.05 4.77
CA ARG A 82 2.72 3.47 4.59
C ARG A 82 3.61 4.00 3.46
N VAL A 83 3.12 5.01 2.75
CA VAL A 83 3.95 5.86 1.91
C VAL A 83 4.72 6.82 2.81
N SER A 84 6.04 6.79 2.73
CA SER A 84 6.92 7.75 3.40
C SER A 84 7.24 8.89 2.43
N TYR A 85 6.71 10.07 2.69
CA TYR A 85 6.90 11.25 1.83
C TYR A 85 7.19 12.49 2.69
N GLN A 86 8.32 13.15 2.43
CA GLN A 86 8.76 14.36 3.15
C GLN A 86 8.69 14.23 4.68
N GLY A 87 9.12 13.08 5.22
CA GLY A 87 9.14 12.81 6.66
C GLY A 87 7.77 12.49 7.28
N ARG A 88 6.74 12.28 6.45
CA ARG A 88 5.40 11.85 6.89
C ARG A 88 5.11 10.45 6.38
N ASP A 89 4.43 9.67 7.21
CA ASP A 89 3.89 8.38 6.82
C ASP A 89 2.40 8.50 6.52
N ILE A 90 2.00 8.12 5.32
CA ILE A 90 0.66 8.28 4.77
C ILE A 90 0.11 6.89 4.43
N GLY A 91 -1.12 6.60 4.81
CA GLY A 91 -1.77 5.34 4.44
C GLY A 91 -2.91 4.95 5.36
N GLY A 92 -3.49 3.79 5.07
CA GLY A 92 -4.80 3.40 5.58
C GLY A 92 -5.92 4.21 4.90
N LEU A 93 -7.14 3.68 4.90
CA LEU A 93 -8.33 4.38 4.40
C LEU A 93 -9.11 4.97 5.58
N PRO A 94 -9.01 6.29 5.86
CA PRO A 94 -9.77 6.91 6.93
C PRO A 94 -11.25 7.00 6.54
N PRO A 95 -12.19 6.97 7.50
CA PRO A 95 -13.58 7.32 7.23
C PRO A 95 -13.73 8.70 6.57
N TYR A 96 -14.76 8.87 5.73
CA TYR A 96 -15.17 10.09 5.04
C TYR A 96 -14.11 10.67 4.08
N SER A 97 -13.33 9.81 3.44
CA SER A 97 -12.26 10.18 2.51
C SER A 97 -12.54 9.79 1.06
N LEU A 98 -13.71 9.20 0.77
CA LEU A 98 -14.10 8.75 -0.57
C LEU A 98 -15.42 9.34 -1.04
N ARG A 99 -15.51 9.68 -2.32
CA ARG A 99 -16.73 10.08 -3.03
C ARG A 99 -17.32 8.96 -3.89
N TYR A 100 -18.65 8.95 -3.99
CA TYR A 100 -19.41 8.20 -4.99
C TYR A 100 -19.88 9.09 -6.13
N GLN A 101 -19.68 8.69 -7.39
CA GLN A 101 -20.28 9.38 -8.54
C GLN A 101 -20.09 10.92 -8.48
N GLY A 102 -19.00 11.36 -7.85
CA GLY A 102 -18.68 12.76 -7.59
C GLY A 102 -19.60 13.53 -6.62
N GLN A 103 -20.53 12.88 -5.89
CA GLN A 103 -21.63 13.58 -5.21
C GLN A 103 -21.73 13.41 -3.68
N VAL A 104 -21.12 12.40 -3.03
CA VAL A 104 -21.29 12.16 -1.57
C VAL A 104 -20.06 11.49 -0.94
N ASP A 105 -19.66 11.92 0.27
CA ASP A 105 -18.65 11.25 1.10
C ASP A 105 -19.21 9.94 1.68
N LEU A 106 -18.69 8.79 1.25
CA LEU A 106 -19.35 7.50 1.43
C LEU A 106 -18.92 6.71 2.66
N ASN A 107 -17.62 6.70 2.97
CA ASN A 107 -17.09 5.65 3.82
C ASN A 107 -17.22 6.05 5.30
N ASN A 108 -18.35 5.76 5.90
CA ASN A 108 -18.43 5.77 7.36
C ASN A 108 -17.57 4.63 7.95
N ALA A 109 -17.37 4.64 9.27
CA ALA A 109 -16.53 3.63 9.92
C ALA A 109 -17.01 2.18 9.71
N GLY A 110 -18.32 1.95 9.52
CA GLY A 110 -18.88 0.63 9.26
C GLY A 110 -18.66 0.13 7.82
N ASP A 111 -18.52 1.05 6.87
CA ASP A 111 -18.33 0.75 5.45
C ASP A 111 -16.86 0.68 5.03
N THR A 112 -15.91 1.15 5.86
CA THR A 112 -14.48 1.15 5.52
C THR A 112 -13.93 -0.24 5.19
N LEU A 113 -14.25 -1.27 5.98
CA LEU A 113 -13.75 -2.64 5.73
C LEU A 113 -14.31 -3.24 4.43
N PRO A 114 -15.64 -3.24 4.19
CA PRO A 114 -16.20 -3.68 2.91
C PRO A 114 -15.60 -2.96 1.69
N ILE A 115 -15.26 -1.67 1.82
CA ILE A 115 -14.62 -0.90 0.76
C ILE A 115 -13.19 -1.38 0.53
N LEU A 116 -12.40 -1.60 1.58
CA LEU A 116 -11.04 -2.12 1.48
C LEU A 116 -11.04 -3.50 0.80
N ASP A 117 -11.95 -4.40 1.19
CA ASP A 117 -12.09 -5.72 0.57
C ASP A 117 -12.43 -5.62 -0.92
N ALA A 118 -13.31 -4.69 -1.28
CA ALA A 118 -13.69 -4.47 -2.67
C ALA A 118 -12.53 -3.90 -3.50
N ILE A 119 -11.77 -2.95 -2.95
CA ILE A 119 -10.57 -2.40 -3.60
C ILE A 119 -9.53 -3.51 -3.80
N ALA A 120 -9.28 -4.31 -2.76
CA ALA A 120 -8.37 -5.44 -2.80
C ALA A 120 -8.76 -6.42 -3.92
N ALA A 121 -10.05 -6.72 -4.09
CA ALA A 121 -10.54 -7.57 -5.18
C ALA A 121 -10.26 -6.98 -6.57
N GLU A 122 -10.53 -5.69 -6.79
CA GLU A 122 -10.32 -5.06 -8.12
C GLU A 122 -8.85 -4.95 -8.50
N ILE A 123 -7.99 -4.68 -7.52
CA ILE A 123 -6.55 -4.64 -7.77
C ILE A 123 -5.95 -6.06 -7.74
N GLN A 124 -6.70 -7.12 -7.49
CA GLN A 124 -6.17 -8.48 -7.32
C GLN A 124 -5.04 -8.49 -6.27
N GLU A 125 -5.34 -7.95 -5.10
CA GLU A 125 -4.42 -7.90 -3.95
C GLU A 125 -3.91 -9.32 -3.63
N GLY A 126 -2.64 -9.40 -3.21
CA GLY A 126 -2.08 -10.62 -2.67
C GLY A 126 -2.71 -11.01 -1.32
N PRO A 127 -2.13 -11.99 -0.61
CA PRO A 127 -2.55 -12.29 0.75
C PRO A 127 -2.47 -11.02 1.62
N PRO A 128 -3.52 -10.63 2.36
CA PRO A 128 -3.49 -9.41 3.18
C PRO A 128 -2.51 -9.53 4.35
N GLU A 129 -2.27 -10.76 4.82
CA GLU A 129 -1.29 -11.11 5.84
C GLU A 129 -0.62 -12.45 5.52
N GLN A 130 0.65 -12.60 5.87
CA GLN A 130 1.38 -13.86 5.75
C GLN A 130 2.55 -13.88 6.73
N ILE A 131 2.88 -15.07 7.26
CA ILE A 131 4.13 -15.28 8.01
C ILE A 131 5.14 -15.91 7.06
N PHE A 132 6.25 -15.23 6.84
CA PHE A 132 7.41 -15.75 6.12
C PHE A 132 8.41 -16.31 7.13
N GLN A 133 8.75 -17.59 7.01
CA GLN A 133 9.85 -18.19 7.80
C GLN A 133 11.21 -17.66 7.29
N SER A 134 12.30 -17.87 8.02
CA SER A 134 13.63 -17.47 7.56
C SER A 134 13.96 -18.01 6.16
N GLY A 135 14.66 -17.18 5.36
CA GLY A 135 15.04 -17.51 3.99
C GLY A 135 14.50 -16.51 2.96
N PHE A 136 14.76 -16.83 1.69
CA PHE A 136 14.44 -15.98 0.55
C PHE A 136 13.21 -16.48 -0.21
N TYR A 137 12.25 -15.58 -0.44
CA TYR A 137 11.02 -15.80 -1.20
C TYR A 137 11.04 -14.87 -2.41
N SER A 138 11.13 -15.44 -3.61
CA SER A 138 11.08 -14.71 -4.87
C SER A 138 9.70 -14.76 -5.52
N ASP A 139 9.50 -13.91 -6.52
CA ASP A 139 8.39 -14.00 -7.49
C ASP A 139 6.99 -13.91 -6.86
N LEU A 140 6.87 -13.24 -5.70
CA LEU A 140 5.61 -13.15 -4.96
C LEU A 140 4.53 -12.45 -5.76
N ASN A 141 4.86 -11.33 -6.39
CA ASN A 141 3.92 -10.46 -7.12
C ASN A 141 2.69 -10.08 -6.27
N TYR A 142 2.83 -9.93 -4.95
CA TYR A 142 1.71 -9.57 -4.10
C TYR A 142 1.38 -8.10 -4.32
N ARG A 143 0.26 -7.84 -4.98
CA ARG A 143 -0.24 -6.48 -5.16
C ARG A 143 -0.86 -5.99 -3.87
N PHE A 144 -0.76 -4.70 -3.59
CA PHE A 144 -1.48 -4.03 -2.51
C PHE A 144 -1.55 -2.53 -2.81
N ALA A 145 -2.45 -1.81 -2.13
CA ALA A 145 -2.60 -0.36 -2.31
C ALA A 145 -2.47 0.40 -0.99
N VAL A 146 -1.86 1.57 -1.06
CA VAL A 146 -1.82 2.56 0.03
C VAL A 146 -2.61 3.78 -0.41
N PHE A 147 -3.63 4.15 0.37
CA PHE A 147 -4.46 5.32 0.06
C PHE A 147 -3.75 6.62 0.44
N VAL A 148 -3.62 7.51 -0.55
CA VAL A 148 -3.08 8.86 -0.40
C VAL A 148 -4.26 9.85 -0.51
N PRO A 149 -4.72 10.39 0.63
CA PRO A 149 -6.02 11.07 0.69
C PRO A 149 -6.09 12.44 0.00
N LYS A 150 -4.94 13.02 -0.35
CA LYS A 150 -4.81 14.37 -0.92
C LYS A 150 -3.52 14.52 -1.71
N GLU A 151 -3.39 15.63 -2.43
CA GLU A 151 -2.16 15.99 -3.14
C GLU A 151 -0.90 15.89 -2.26
N LEU A 152 0.15 15.30 -2.83
CA LEU A 152 1.50 15.33 -2.27
C LEU A 152 2.25 16.52 -2.85
N GLU A 153 2.57 17.49 -2.00
CA GLU A 153 3.23 18.73 -2.44
C GLU A 153 4.60 18.45 -3.05
N GLY A 154 4.77 18.81 -4.32
CA GLY A 154 6.03 18.60 -5.06
C GLY A 154 6.22 17.20 -5.63
N TYR A 155 5.22 16.31 -5.53
CA TYR A 155 5.26 14.98 -6.15
C TYR A 155 5.09 15.08 -7.66
N ALA A 156 6.02 14.53 -8.42
CA ALA A 156 6.09 14.63 -9.88
C ALA A 156 5.88 13.28 -10.58
N GLY A 157 5.38 12.27 -9.87
CA GLY A 157 5.18 10.91 -10.42
C GLY A 157 6.42 10.02 -10.31
N GLU A 158 7.32 10.31 -9.38
CA GLU A 158 8.43 9.43 -9.01
C GLU A 158 7.94 8.19 -8.22
N GLU A 159 8.84 7.22 -7.99
CA GLU A 159 8.58 6.12 -7.05
C GLU A 159 8.32 6.66 -5.64
N LEU A 160 7.17 6.32 -5.06
CA LEU A 160 6.87 6.64 -3.67
C LEU A 160 7.58 5.63 -2.77
N GLN A 161 8.30 6.14 -1.79
CA GLN A 161 8.99 5.30 -0.83
C GLN A 161 8.00 4.69 0.16
N LEU A 162 8.20 3.42 0.52
CA LEU A 162 7.42 2.75 1.54
C LEU A 162 8.12 2.75 2.90
N SER A 163 7.34 2.86 3.97
CA SER A 163 7.71 2.50 5.33
C SER A 163 6.82 1.37 5.85
N TYR A 164 7.32 0.61 6.82
CA TYR A 164 6.58 -0.51 7.43
C TYR A 164 6.47 -0.31 8.95
N LYS A 165 5.25 -0.43 9.48
CA LYS A 165 4.92 -0.18 10.89
C LYS A 165 4.86 -1.45 11.76
N GLY A 166 5.13 -2.62 11.17
CA GLY A 166 5.15 -3.90 11.87
C GLY A 166 6.52 -4.21 12.47
N GLN A 167 7.03 -5.41 12.22
CA GLN A 167 8.41 -5.79 12.55
C GLN A 167 9.44 -4.96 11.79
N ASP A 168 10.67 -4.85 12.33
CA ASP A 168 11.73 -4.05 11.72
C ASP A 168 12.05 -4.60 10.32
N ALA A 169 11.81 -3.79 9.27
CA ALA A 169 12.01 -4.19 7.88
C ALA A 169 12.76 -3.12 7.11
N ILE A 170 13.63 -3.54 6.20
CA ILE A 170 14.23 -2.67 5.19
C ILE A 170 13.38 -2.79 3.94
N LEU A 171 12.91 -1.66 3.40
CA LEU A 171 12.14 -1.63 2.15
C LEU A 171 13.01 -1.11 1.03
N VAL A 172 13.06 -1.85 -0.07
CA VAL A 172 13.90 -1.56 -1.24
C VAL A 172 13.01 -1.44 -2.46
N GLY A 173 12.80 -0.20 -2.92
CA GLY A 173 12.12 0.10 -4.17
C GLY A 173 13.01 -0.25 -5.38
N ASN A 174 12.42 -0.31 -6.57
CA ASN A 174 13.15 -0.54 -7.80
C ASN A 174 13.52 0.75 -8.54
N GLY A 175 13.10 1.90 -8.02
CA GLY A 175 13.40 3.24 -8.53
C GLY A 175 12.61 3.65 -9.77
N LYS A 176 11.66 2.84 -10.23
CA LYS A 176 10.88 3.14 -11.44
C LYS A 176 9.64 3.96 -11.11
N SER A 177 9.37 4.96 -11.94
CA SER A 177 8.12 5.71 -11.86
C SER A 177 6.90 4.81 -12.09
N PRO A 178 5.83 4.97 -11.28
CA PRO A 178 4.55 4.32 -11.52
C PRO A 178 3.88 4.85 -12.79
N SER A 179 2.90 4.12 -13.30
CA SER A 179 1.95 4.67 -14.25
C SER A 179 0.96 5.59 -13.55
N ASP A 180 0.52 6.66 -14.20
CA ASP A 180 -0.56 7.51 -13.69
C ASP A 180 -1.86 7.17 -14.39
N LEU A 181 -2.82 6.61 -13.65
CA LEU A 181 -4.02 5.99 -14.18
C LEU A 181 -5.27 6.76 -13.71
N PRO A 182 -6.10 7.26 -14.64
CA PRO A 182 -7.33 7.94 -14.26
C PRO A 182 -8.32 6.99 -13.57
N ALA A 183 -8.31 5.71 -13.93
CA ALA A 183 -9.13 4.67 -13.31
C ALA A 183 -8.49 3.27 -13.44
N VAL A 184 -8.79 2.39 -12.47
CA VAL A 184 -8.46 0.95 -12.50
C VAL A 184 -9.68 0.08 -12.15
N GLY A 185 -9.63 -1.21 -12.48
CA GLY A 185 -10.72 -2.17 -12.25
C GLY A 185 -11.73 -2.23 -13.42
N ALA A 186 -12.75 -3.09 -13.32
CA ALA A 186 -13.81 -3.29 -14.31
C ALA A 186 -13.37 -3.09 -15.79
N THR A 187 -13.99 -2.13 -16.51
CA THR A 187 -13.70 -1.78 -17.92
C THR A 187 -12.53 -0.79 -18.09
N ALA A 188 -11.87 -0.38 -17.00
CA ALA A 188 -10.71 0.49 -17.04
C ALA A 188 -9.41 -0.30 -17.27
N ALA A 189 -8.29 0.42 -17.39
CA ALA A 189 -6.98 -0.21 -17.54
C ALA A 189 -6.70 -1.09 -16.31
N GLY A 190 -6.25 -2.33 -16.56
CA GLY A 190 -5.74 -3.18 -15.49
C GLY A 190 -4.36 -2.69 -15.05
N VAL A 191 -4.01 -2.93 -13.79
CA VAL A 191 -2.63 -2.79 -13.31
C VAL A 191 -1.83 -3.98 -13.82
N THR A 192 -1.40 -3.94 -15.08
CA THR A 192 -0.57 -4.98 -15.68
C THR A 192 0.89 -4.71 -15.34
N ALA A 193 1.31 -5.21 -14.18
CA ALA A 193 2.71 -5.15 -13.78
C ALA A 193 3.14 -6.51 -13.22
N VAL A 194 4.35 -6.90 -13.60
CA VAL A 194 5.11 -7.98 -12.99
C VAL A 194 6.36 -7.36 -12.38
N CYS A 195 6.88 -7.99 -11.34
CA CYS A 195 8.10 -7.53 -10.70
C CYS A 195 9.25 -7.38 -11.69
N LEU A 196 9.72 -6.15 -11.86
CA LEU A 196 10.85 -5.84 -12.71
C LEU A 196 12.15 -5.92 -11.90
N PRO A 197 13.27 -6.30 -12.54
CA PRO A 197 14.57 -6.22 -11.89
C PRO A 197 14.87 -4.75 -11.48
N PRO A 198 15.69 -4.55 -10.43
CA PRO A 198 16.13 -3.23 -10.01
C PRO A 198 16.74 -2.44 -11.18
N ALA A 199 16.52 -1.12 -11.22
CA ALA A 199 17.25 -0.27 -12.16
C ALA A 199 18.77 -0.35 -11.86
N PRO A 200 19.63 -0.40 -12.89
CA PRO A 200 21.09 -0.44 -12.73
C PRO A 200 21.67 0.86 -12.18
#